data_AF-X1LUD2-F1
#
_entry.id   AF-X1LUD2-F1
#
_cell.length_a   1.000
_cell.length_b   1.000
_cell.length_c   1.000
_cell.angle_alpha   90.00
_cell.angle_beta   90.00
_cell.angle_gamma   90.00
#
_symmetry.space_group_name_H-M   'P 1'
#
loop_
_entity.id
_entity.type
_entity.pdbx_description
1 polymer ?
#
loop_
_entity_poly.entity_id
_entity_poly.type
_entity_poly.pdbx_seq_one_letter_code
_entity_poly.pdbx_strand_id
1 'polypeptide(L)' 'CHLFDVIKMKKMYGKEVRGIERSTFIIDAKGILRHALRGIKVPNHVDEVLEIVRGL' A
#
# COMPACT_ATOMS: atom_id res chain seq x y z
N CYS A 1 -1.93 -9.43 -8.29
CA CYS A 1 -1.57 -8.06 -7.85
C CYS A 1 -2.37 -6.92 -8.50
N HIS A 2 -3.24 -7.17 -9.49
CA HIS A 2 -3.97 -6.09 -10.18
C HIS A 2 -5.17 -5.53 -9.40
N LEU A 3 -5.84 -6.36 -8.59
CA LEU A 3 -7.03 -5.97 -7.84
C LEU A 3 -6.82 -4.72 -6.97
N PHE A 4 -5.65 -4.61 -6.36
CA PHE A 4 -5.27 -3.47 -5.51
C PHE A 4 -4.49 -2.39 -6.25
N ASP A 5 -4.31 -2.50 -7.58
CA ASP A 5 -3.57 -1.55 -8.41
C ASP A 5 -2.16 -1.21 -7.86
N VAL A 6 -1.44 -2.23 -7.36
CA VAL A 6 -0.08 -2.05 -6.80
C VAL A 6 1.03 -2.22 -7.84
N ILE A 7 0.69 -2.59 -9.08
CA ILE A 7 1.68 -2.72 -10.15
C ILE A 7 1.88 -1.35 -10.79
N LYS A 8 3.09 -0.80 -10.66
CA LYS A 8 3.46 0.50 -11.23
C LYS A 8 4.63 0.34 -12.18
N MET A 9 4.62 1.13 -13.25
CA MET A 9 5.74 1.22 -14.19
C MET A 9 6.81 2.14 -13.59
N LYS A 10 8.06 1.69 -13.62
CA LYS A 10 9.23 2.47 -13.20
C LYS A 10 10.25 2.46 -14.32
N LYS A 11 10.85 3.62 -14.59
CA LYS A 11 11.98 3.72 -15.52
C LYS A 11 13.25 3.40 -14.75
N MET A 12 13.87 2.25 -15.02
CA MET A 12 15.13 1.83 -14.43
C MET A 12 16.16 1.63 -15.53
N TYR A 13 17.29 2.35 -15.42
CA TYR A 13 18.39 2.27 -16.39
C TYR A 13 17.94 2.45 -17.85
N GLY A 14 17.04 3.41 -18.09
CA GLY A 14 16.50 3.70 -19.43
C GLY A 14 15.41 2.75 -19.92
N LYS A 15 15.11 1.67 -19.20
CA LYS A 15 14.07 0.69 -19.53
C LYS A 15 12.84 0.85 -18.65
N GLU A 16 11.67 0.56 -19.20
CA GLU A 16 10.45 0.46 -18.42
C GLU A 16 10.35 -0.93 -17.78
N VAL A 17 10.18 -0.93 -16.45
CA VAL A 17 10.08 -2.15 -15.65
C VAL A 17 8.83 -2.05 -14.78
N ARG A 18 8.05 -3.12 -14.73
CA ARG A 18 6.94 -3.23 -13.79
C ARG A 18 7.45 -3.60 -12.41
N GLY A 19 7.00 -2.90 -11.37
CA GLY A 19 7.34 -3.18 -10.00
C GLY A 19 6.10 -3.13 -9.10
N ILE A 20 6.19 -3.81 -7.96
CA ILE A 20 5.20 -3.65 -6.90
C ILE A 20 5.51 -2.35 -6.14
N GLU A 21 4.50 -1.48 -6.02
CA GLU A 21 4.50 -0.36 -5.10
C GLU A 21 4.10 -0.86 -3.71
N ARG A 22 4.98 -0.63 -2.72
CA ARG A 22 4.73 -0.99 -1.33
C ARG A 22 3.47 -0.26 -0.85
N SER A 23 2.47 -1.03 -0.50
CA SER A 23 1.14 -0.54 -0.15
C SER A 23 0.55 -1.37 0.99
N THR A 24 -0.27 -0.75 1.82
CA THR A 24 -1.02 -1.39 2.91
C THR A 24 -2.49 -0.98 2.82
N PHE A 25 -3.38 -1.94 3.03
CA PHE A 25 -4.82 -1.73 2.94
C PHE A 25 -5.46 -2.19 4.24
N ILE A 26 -6.34 -1.36 4.79
CA ILE A 26 -7.10 -1.68 6.01
C ILE A 26 -8.53 -1.94 5.59
N ILE A 27 -8.98 -3.17 5.79
CA ILE A 27 -10.32 -3.66 5.43
C ILE A 27 -11.01 -4.05 6.73
N ASP A 28 -12.22 -3.55 6.95
CA ASP A 28 -12.98 -3.82 8.17
C ASP A 28 -13.64 -5.21 8.16
N ALA A 29 -14.29 -5.57 9.27
CA ALA A 29 -15.00 -6.84 9.42
C ALA A 29 -16.18 -7.03 8.44
N LYS A 30 -16.66 -5.96 7.81
CA LYS A 30 -17.73 -6.02 6.78
C LYS A 30 -17.14 -6.13 5.36
N GLY A 31 -15.83 -6.24 5.23
CA GLY A 31 -15.13 -6.31 3.95
C GLY A 31 -14.99 -4.94 3.26
N ILE A 32 -15.23 -3.84 3.97
CA ILE A 32 -15.15 -2.48 3.42
C ILE A 32 -13.71 -1.99 3.55
N LEU A 33 -13.13 -1.52 2.44
CA LEU A 33 -11.83 -0.86 2.44
C LEU A 33 -11.96 0.50 3.16
N ARG A 34 -11.31 0.64 4.32
CA ARG A 34 -11.30 1.86 5.13
C ARG A 34 -10.12 2.77 4.81
N HIS A 35 -8.94 2.18 4.59
CA HIS A 35 -7.73 2.94 4.24
C HIS A 35 -6.90 2.22 3.19
N ALA A 36 -6.25 3.01 2.33
CA ALA A 36 -5.26 2.55 1.37
C ALA A 36 -4.02 3.44 1.47
N LEU A 37 -2.94 2.92 2.03
CA LEU A 37 -1.64 3.57 2.11
C LEU A 37 -0.77 3.05 0.96
N ARG A 38 -0.25 3.94 0.12
CA ARG A 38 0.52 3.58 -1.09
C ARG A 38 1.83 4.34 -1.12
N GLY A 39 2.85 3.75 -1.76
CA GLY A 39 4.16 4.41 -1.92
C GLY A 39 4.90 4.63 -0.60
N ILE A 40 4.58 3.84 0.44
CA ILE A 40 5.06 4.08 1.80
C ILE A 40 6.54 3.71 1.98
N LYS A 41 7.17 4.35 2.95
CA LYS A 41 8.49 3.96 3.46
C LYS A 41 8.30 3.04 4.67
N VAL A 42 9.25 2.14 4.91
CA VAL A 42 9.15 1.13 5.98
C VAL A 42 9.23 1.72 7.39
N PRO A 43 10.13 2.68 7.71
CA PRO A 43 10.26 3.18 9.08
C PRO A 43 8.94 3.74 9.62
N ASN A 44 8.57 3.32 10.83
CA ASN A 44 7.36 3.73 11.59
C ASN A 44 6.01 3.37 10.95
N HIS A 45 5.99 2.77 9.76
CA HIS A 45 4.75 2.44 9.05
C HIS A 45 3.86 1.48 9.82
N VAL A 46 4.46 0.53 10.56
CA VAL A 46 3.68 -0.42 11.36
C VAL A 46 2.96 0.28 12.51
N ASP A 47 3.60 1.25 13.14
CA ASP A 47 3.01 2.03 14.24
C ASP A 47 1.86 2.90 13.71
N GLU A 48 2.05 3.56 12.55
CA GLU A 48 0.99 4.33 11.87
C GLU A 48 -0.23 3.45 11.55
N VAL A 49 -0.01 2.25 11.01
CA VAL A 49 -1.09 1.30 10.71
C VAL A 49 -1.81 0.88 11.99
N LEU A 50 -1.09 0.64 13.08
CA LEU A 50 -1.68 0.27 14.36
C LEU A 50 -2.52 1.41 14.96
N GLU A 51 -2.04 2.65 14.88
CA GLU A 51 -2.79 3.83 15.32
C GLU A 51 -4.09 4.01 14.52
N ILE A 52 -4.03 3.85 13.18
CA ILE A 52 -5.22 3.92 12.34
C ILE A 52 -6.22 2.84 12.74
N VAL A 53 -5.78 1.59 12.91
CA VAL A 53 -6.69 0.47 13.26
C VAL A 53 -7.32 0.67 14.65
N ARG A 54 -6.62 1.27 15.61
CA ARG A 54 -7.17 1.59 16.94
C ARG A 54 -8.24 2.69 16.92
N GLY A 55 -8.23 3.55 15.90
CA GLY A 55 -9.20 4.64 15.74
C GLY A 55 -10.44 4.30 14.90
N LEU A 56 -10.53 3.06 14.37
CA LEU A 56 -11.67 2.55 13.60
C LEU A 56 -12.73 1.91 14.48
#